data_AF-F5XIV8-F1
#
_entry.id   AF-F5XIV8-F1
#
_cell.length_a   1.000
_cell.length_b   1.000
_cell.length_c   1.000
_cell.angle_alpha   90.00
_cell.angle_beta   90.00
_cell.angle_gamma   90.00
#
_symmetry.space_group_name_H-M   'P 1'
#
loop_
_entity.id
_entity.type
_entity.pdbx_description
1 polymer ?
#
loop_
_entity_poly.entity_id
_entity_poly.type
_entity_poly.pdbx_seq_one_letter_code
_entity_poly.pdbx_strand_id
1 'polypeptide(L)'
;MEGLNGAAGATVIDSIENGSTRDVYYINLNLMLASATTLEAQTLIRTINQQLVDRAKAEGAGTVSLKYYLAGSVVAENRRIMDPSDVSFKGVLDN
;
A
#
# COMPACT_ATOMS: atom_id res chain seq x y z
N MET A 1 7.08 -18.62 -1.92
CA MET A 1 6.72 -17.22 -2.20
C MET A 1 7.65 -16.36 -1.38
N GLU A 2 8.83 -16.09 -1.91
CA GLU A 2 9.81 -15.17 -1.33
C GLU A 2 10.01 -14.08 -2.38
N GLY A 3 9.43 -12.90 -2.19
CA GLY A 3 9.43 -11.93 -3.31
C GLY A 3 9.00 -10.49 -3.04
N LEU A 4 8.42 -10.16 -1.88
CA LEU A 4 8.00 -8.77 -1.58
C LEU A 4 8.83 -8.09 -0.48
N ASN A 5 9.80 -8.77 0.12
CA ASN A 5 10.57 -8.28 1.27
C ASN A 5 11.78 -7.37 0.93
N GLY A 6 12.03 -7.07 -0.34
CA GLY A 6 13.34 -6.55 -0.77
C GLY A 6 13.46 -5.05 -1.07
N ALA A 7 12.39 -4.26 -1.08
CA ALA A 7 12.45 -2.89 -1.63
C ALA A 7 11.82 -1.77 -0.79
N ALA A 8 11.09 -2.08 0.27
CA ALA A 8 10.69 -1.04 1.23
C ALA A 8 11.87 -0.83 2.17
N GLY A 9 12.53 0.34 2.08
CA GLY A 9 13.44 0.77 3.14
C GLY A 9 12.75 0.49 4.48
N ALA A 10 13.43 -0.27 5.35
CA ALA A 10 12.89 -0.66 6.64
C ALA A 10 12.18 0.56 7.28
N THR A 11 11.00 0.36 7.88
CA THR A 11 10.27 1.31 8.76
C THR A 11 9.00 2.00 8.23
N VAL A 12 8.20 1.41 7.32
CA VAL A 12 6.85 1.98 7.01
C VAL A 12 5.75 0.94 6.81
N ILE A 13 6.08 -0.28 6.36
CA ILE A 13 5.12 -1.40 6.24
C ILE A 13 5.42 -2.38 7.37
N ASP A 14 4.42 -2.69 8.19
CA ASP A 14 4.51 -3.69 9.26
C ASP A 14 4.25 -5.11 8.72
N SER A 15 3.23 -5.27 7.87
CA SER A 15 2.92 -6.57 7.24
C SER A 15 2.20 -6.41 5.91
N ILE A 16 2.30 -7.45 5.08
CA ILE A 16 1.51 -7.63 3.86
C ILE A 16 0.77 -8.95 3.99
N GLU A 17 -0.56 -8.91 3.89
CA GLU A 17 -1.44 -10.06 4.10
C GLU A 17 -2.34 -10.28 2.89
N ASN A 18 -2.76 -11.53 2.67
CA ASN A 18 -3.81 -11.82 1.69
C ASN A 18 -5.15 -11.28 2.21
N GLY A 19 -5.85 -10.54 1.36
CA GLY A 19 -7.19 -10.05 1.66
C GLY A 19 -8.24 -11.16 1.68
N SER A 20 -9.46 -10.80 2.09
CA SER A 20 -10.58 -11.75 2.17
C SER A 20 -11.11 -12.18 0.79
N THR A 21 -10.64 -11.55 -0.29
CA THR A 21 -11.00 -11.87 -1.68
C THR A 21 -9.72 -12.14 -2.47
N ARG A 22 -9.82 -13.01 -3.49
CA ARG A 22 -8.73 -13.27 -4.43
C ARG A 22 -8.22 -11.94 -5.02
N ASP A 23 -6.91 -11.86 -5.21
CA ASP A 23 -6.23 -10.71 -5.82
C ASP A 23 -6.36 -9.39 -5.02
N VAL A 24 -6.66 -9.47 -3.72
CA VAL A 24 -6.61 -8.32 -2.80
C VAL A 24 -5.50 -8.54 -1.78
N TYR A 25 -4.67 -7.53 -1.54
CA TYR A 25 -3.65 -7.53 -0.50
C TYR A 25 -3.89 -6.42 0.51
N TYR A 26 -3.73 -6.74 1.79
CA TYR A 26 -3.80 -5.79 2.89
C TYR A 26 -2.38 -5.38 3.27
N ILE A 27 -2.11 -4.08 3.16
CA ILE A 27 -0.82 -3.46 3.48
C ILE A 27 -0.98 -2.76 4.83
N ASN A 28 -0.48 -3.37 5.89
CA ASN A 28 -0.51 -2.78 7.23
C ASN A 28 0.68 -1.83 7.37
N LEU A 29 0.38 -0.55 7.58
CA LEU A 29 1.37 0.52 7.72
C LEU A 29 1.75 0.71 9.19
N ASN A 30 3.02 1.03 9.40
CA ASN A 30 3.59 1.29 10.72
C ASN A 30 2.97 2.54 11.36
N LEU A 31 2.74 2.48 12.68
CA LEU A 31 2.18 3.59 13.46
C LEU A 31 3.02 4.88 13.44
N MET A 32 4.29 4.86 13.03
CA MET A 32 5.07 6.08 12.82
C MET A 32 4.42 7.03 11.79
N LEU A 33 3.61 6.51 10.87
CA LEU A 33 2.78 7.33 9.97
C LEU A 33 1.68 8.11 10.70
N ALA A 34 1.23 7.69 11.88
CA ALA A 34 0.20 8.38 12.64
C ALA A 34 0.68 9.73 13.18
N SER A 35 1.99 9.94 13.30
CA SER A 35 2.61 11.23 13.66
C SER A 35 2.99 12.10 12.46
N ALA A 36 2.89 11.58 11.23
CA ALA A 36 3.18 12.34 10.03
C ALA A 36 2.03 13.30 9.68
N THR A 37 2.34 14.39 8.98
CA THR A 37 1.28 15.22 8.38
C THR A 37 0.56 14.43 7.29
N THR A 38 -0.67 14.85 6.97
CA THR A 38 -1.46 14.23 5.89
C THR A 38 -0.70 14.16 4.58
N LEU A 39 -0.01 15.25 4.20
CA LEU A 39 0.73 15.32 2.94
C LEU A 39 1.93 14.35 2.91
N GLU A 40 2.66 14.25 4.03
CA GLU A 40 3.77 13.29 4.16
C GLU A 40 3.26 11.86 4.08
N ALA A 41 2.16 11.55 4.78
CA ALA A 41 1.55 10.23 4.74
C ALA A 41 1.07 9.85 3.34
N GLN A 42 0.39 10.76 2.64
CA GLN A 42 -0.02 10.56 1.25
C GLN A 42 1.18 10.33 0.31
N THR A 43 2.26 11.10 0.49
CA THR A 43 3.49 10.97 -0.31
C THR A 43 4.18 9.63 -0.09
N LEU A 44 4.27 9.17 1.16
CA LEU A 44 4.83 7.87 1.51
C LEU A 44 3.98 6.73 0.93
N ILE A 45 2.65 6.80 1.06
CA ILE A 45 1.75 5.77 0.51
C ILE A 45 1.87 5.69 -1.01
N ARG A 46 1.93 6.83 -1.72
CA ARG A 46 2.16 6.85 -3.19
C ARG A 46 3.49 6.20 -3.56
N THR A 47 4.55 6.47 -2.79
CA THR A 47 5.88 5.89 -3.02
C THR A 47 5.86 4.38 -2.82
N ILE A 48 5.25 3.90 -1.74
CA ILE A 48 5.07 2.47 -1.46
C ILE A 48 4.25 1.80 -2.56
N ASN A 49 3.13 2.42 -2.95
CA ASN A 49 2.28 1.93 -4.01
C ASN A 49 3.07 1.74 -5.30
N GLN A 50 3.82 2.75 -5.73
CA GLN A 50 4.66 2.67 -6.93
C GLN A 50 5.66 1.48 -6.87
N GLN A 51 6.33 1.28 -5.73
CA GLN A 51 7.26 0.15 -5.57
C GLN A 51 6.55 -1.20 -5.67
N LEU A 52 5.36 -1.34 -5.08
CA LEU A 52 4.55 -2.56 -5.15
C LEU A 52 4.04 -2.79 -6.58
N VAL A 53 3.64 -1.73 -7.29
CA VAL A 53 3.26 -1.78 -8.71
C VAL A 53 4.40 -2.28 -9.58
N ASP A 54 5.59 -1.71 -9.43
CA ASP A 54 6.75 -2.06 -10.24
C ASP A 54 7.17 -3.52 -9.99
N ARG A 55 7.08 -3.98 -8.74
CA ARG A 55 7.34 -5.37 -8.40
C ARG A 55 6.30 -6.33 -8.99
N ALA A 56 5.01 -6.01 -8.87
CA ALA A 56 3.93 -6.80 -9.45
C ALA A 56 4.06 -6.90 -10.98
N LYS A 57 4.43 -5.81 -11.65
CA LYS A 57 4.72 -5.80 -13.10
C LYS A 57 5.90 -6.71 -13.45
N ALA A 58 6.99 -6.64 -12.69
CA ALA A 58 8.17 -7.48 -12.91
C ALA A 58 7.89 -8.99 -12.74
N GLU A 59 6.98 -9.35 -11.83
CA GLU A 59 6.57 -10.74 -11.59
C GLU A 59 5.45 -11.23 -12.52
N GLY A 60 4.93 -10.37 -13.41
CA GLY A 60 3.82 -10.72 -14.29
C GLY A 60 2.49 -10.94 -13.55
N ALA A 61 2.34 -10.32 -12.37
CA ALA A 61 1.11 -10.42 -11.60
C ALA A 61 -0.07 -9.79 -12.35
N GLY A 62 -1.26 -10.39 -12.19
CA GLY A 62 -2.50 -9.91 -12.78
C GLY A 62 -3.05 -8.64 -12.11
N THR A 63 -4.34 -8.35 -12.31
CA THR A 63 -5.00 -7.22 -11.65
C THR A 63 -5.17 -7.51 -10.17
N VAL A 64 -4.30 -6.95 -9.33
CA VAL A 64 -4.46 -6.99 -7.87
C VAL A 64 -4.91 -5.64 -7.33
N SER A 65 -5.61 -5.65 -6.20
CA SER A 65 -6.00 -4.47 -5.45
C SER A 65 -5.22 -4.40 -4.14
N LEU A 66 -4.77 -3.21 -3.78
CA LEU A 66 -4.05 -2.93 -2.54
C LEU A 66 -4.93 -2.10 -1.62
N LYS A 67 -5.07 -2.52 -0.36
CA LYS A 67 -5.73 -1.74 0.69
C LYS A 67 -4.72 -1.42 1.78
N TYR A 68 -4.56 -0.13 2.06
CA TYR A 68 -3.61 0.36 3.04
C TYR A 68 -4.33 0.60 4.36
N TYR A 69 -3.82 -0.01 5.42
CA TYR A 69 -4.35 0.08 6.77
C TYR A 69 -3.38 0.81 7.68
N LEU A 70 -3.88 1.77 8.46
CA LEU A 70 -3.15 2.40 9.56
C LEU A 70 -3.99 2.25 10.83
N ALA A 71 -3.39 1.68 11.89
CA ALA A 71 -4.09 1.39 13.14
C ALA A 71 -5.44 0.64 12.94
N GLY A 72 -5.47 -0.31 11.99
CA GLY A 72 -6.67 -1.11 11.67
C GLY A 72 -7.72 -0.41 10.80
N SER A 73 -7.53 0.86 10.44
CA SER A 73 -8.44 1.61 9.57
C SER A 73 -7.90 1.72 8.15
N VAL A 74 -8.77 1.56 7.13
CA VAL A 74 -8.38 1.78 5.73
C VAL A 74 -8.15 3.27 5.51
N VAL A 75 -6.94 3.63 5.09
CA VAL A 75 -6.52 5.02 4.83
C VAL A 75 -6.22 5.30 3.36
N ALA A 76 -5.99 4.25 2.56
CA ALA A 76 -5.90 4.37 1.10
C ALA A 76 -6.27 3.04 0.43
N GLU A 77 -6.60 3.12 -0.86
CA GLU A 77 -6.84 1.96 -1.70
C GLU A 77 -6.29 2.23 -3.10
N ASN A 78 -5.60 1.25 -3.68
CA ASN A 78 -5.39 1.17 -5.12
C ASN A 78 -6.21 -0.01 -5.64
N ARG A 79 -7.26 0.28 -6.41
CA ARG A 79 -8.16 -0.76 -6.92
C ARG A 79 -7.54 -1.55 -8.08
N ARG A 80 -6.57 -0.96 -8.76
CA ARG A 80 -5.90 -1.53 -9.92
C ARG A 80 -4.42 -1.24 -9.82
N ILE A 81 -3.67 -2.20 -9.26
CA ILE A 81 -2.22 -2.03 -9.08
C ILE A 81 -1.48 -1.65 -10.37
N MET A 82 -2.00 -1.97 -11.56
CA MET A 82 -1.36 -1.62 -12.82
C MET A 82 -1.37 -0.11 -13.11
N ASP A 83 -2.25 0.63 -12.43
CA ASP A 83 -2.26 2.09 -12.40
C ASP A 83 -1.76 2.60 -11.03
N PRO A 84 -0.49 3.01 -10.94
CA PRO A 84 0.05 3.54 -9.69
C PRO A 84 -0.57 4.89 -9.30
N SER A 85 -1.25 5.56 -10.22
CA SER A 85 -1.90 6.86 -10.00
C SER A 85 -3.27 6.73 -9.35
N ASP A 86 -3.90 5.54 -9.41
CA ASP A 86 -5.25 5.26 -8.92
C ASP A 86 -5.32 5.05 -7.39
N VAL A 87 -4.38 5.64 -6.65
CA VAL A 87 -4.41 5.63 -5.18
C VAL A 87 -5.46 6.62 -4.71
N SER A 88 -6.56 6.08 -4.18
CA SER A 88 -7.62 6.84 -3.53
C SER A 88 -7.38 6.88 -2.02
N PHE A 89 -7.18 8.08 -1.47
CA PHE A 89 -7.08 8.28 -0.02
C PHE A 89 -8.46 8.26 0.64
N LYS A 90 -8.49 7.88 1.91
CA LYS A 90 -9.73 7.68 2.67
C LYS A 90 -9.55 8.13 4.13
N GLY A 91 -10.67 8.46 4.78
CA GLY A 91 -10.71 8.74 6.21
C GLY A 91 -9.80 9.90 6.59
N VAL A 92 -8.86 9.65 7.52
CA VAL A 92 -7.94 10.69 8.02
C VAL A 92 -7.00 11.24 6.95
N LEU A 93 -6.85 10.55 5.81
CA LEU A 93 -6.00 10.97 4.69
C LEU A 93 -6.76 11.59 3.51
N ASP A 94 -8.07 11.76 3.59
CA ASP A 94 -8.93 12.30 2.51
C ASP A 94 -9.08 13.83 2.53
N ASN A 95 -8.09 14.56 3.07
CA ASN A 95 -8.09 16.02 3.09
C ASN A 95 -7.55 16.64 1.81
#